data_AF-A0A0G9KYF8-F1
#
_entry.id   AF-A0A0G9KYF8-F1
#
_cell.length_a   1.000
_cell.length_b   1.000
_cell.length_c   1.000
_cell.angle_alpha   90.00
_cell.angle_beta   90.00
_cell.angle_gamma   90.00
#
_symmetry.space_group_name_H-M   'P 1'
#
loop_
_entity.id
_entity.type
_entity.pdbx_description
1 polymer ?
#
loop_
_entity_poly.entity_id
_entity_poly.type
_entity_poly.pdbx_seq_one_letter_code
_entity_poly.pdbx_strand_id
1 'polypeptide(L)'
;MSENISKTKIKNIGNHIKNNSLSQDDLSIFSEWRSSHAILTRELAKTLKLKRKKINDKHFIISRRLKRQPSIFAKLTRYPQMQLNRMQDIGGVRIILKNKKEVYELSNELINLYGANKKAMFELKKPIDDYILNPKEKDGYRSIHHVYSYSGSSKQKEFLRGMFIELQIRTQIQHIWATTLEIFDIKNKSNLKIGGGNEEHREFFKLCSLILSFIDKTTTEKEKENFVLEEVHSRLLELNNKYNILDLLSGLRVSINTIDKKNKNDFFILELNYSTSKLTVTFPNSEEDAKYIYAGREQDIKINNEPKEVVLVSGENMKAIEKAYPNYFLDAKKFIIYINNFLNKEGDIWRIINE
;
A
#
# COMPACT_ATOMS: atom_id res chain seq x y z
N MET A 1 19.97 9.55 20.65
CA MET A 1 19.75 9.44 19.20
C MET A 1 21.11 9.27 18.58
N SER A 2 21.34 8.10 17.98
CA SER A 2 22.64 7.63 17.52
C SER A 2 23.18 8.49 16.37
N GLU A 3 24.47 8.32 16.11
CA GLU A 3 25.27 8.98 15.09
C GLU A 3 24.57 9.08 13.72
N ASN A 4 24.90 10.14 12.99
CA ASN A 4 24.33 10.44 11.68
C ASN A 4 24.62 9.29 10.70
N ILE A 5 23.67 8.35 10.53
CA ILE A 5 23.87 7.15 9.69
C ILE A 5 24.12 7.61 8.24
N SER A 6 25.34 7.40 7.74
CA SER A 6 25.73 7.93 6.44
C SER A 6 25.02 7.23 5.27
N LYS A 7 24.73 8.00 4.21
CA LYS A 7 24.12 7.44 2.98
C LYS A 7 24.98 6.33 2.35
N THR A 8 26.30 6.45 2.47
CA THR A 8 27.25 5.44 2.00
C THR A 8 27.14 4.14 2.81
N LYS A 9 27.01 4.23 4.13
CA LYS A 9 26.81 3.05 4.99
C LYS A 9 25.52 2.31 4.62
N ILE A 10 24.40 3.03 4.43
CA ILE A 10 23.13 2.41 3.98
C ILE A 10 23.25 1.79 2.57
N LYS A 11 23.97 2.45 1.65
CA LYS A 11 24.24 1.88 0.33
C LYS A 11 25.01 0.54 0.45
N ASN A 12 26.04 0.49 1.30
CA ASN A 12 26.84 -0.73 1.51
C ASN A 12 26.03 -1.85 2.17
N ILE A 13 25.21 -1.55 3.17
CA ILE A 13 24.24 -2.50 3.75
C ILE A 13 23.35 -3.08 2.65
N GLY A 14 22.86 -2.24 1.74
CA GLY A 14 22.09 -2.69 0.57
C GLY A 14 22.84 -3.70 -0.32
N ASN A 15 24.17 -3.58 -0.45
CA ASN A 15 24.99 -4.53 -1.19
C ASN A 15 25.21 -5.82 -0.40
N HIS A 16 25.44 -5.74 0.90
CA HIS A 16 25.57 -6.92 1.77
C HIS A 16 24.29 -7.75 1.79
N ILE A 17 23.10 -7.12 1.73
CA ILE A 17 21.81 -7.83 1.58
C ILE A 17 21.79 -8.65 0.29
N LYS A 18 22.22 -8.06 -0.84
CA LYS A 18 22.21 -8.74 -2.13
C LYS A 18 23.18 -9.92 -2.19
N ASN A 19 24.33 -9.78 -1.52
CA ASN A 19 25.38 -10.79 -1.50
C ASN A 19 25.21 -11.81 -0.36
N ASN A 20 24.10 -11.74 0.39
CA ASN A 20 23.82 -12.58 1.55
C ASN A 20 24.96 -12.57 2.60
N SER A 21 25.60 -11.42 2.80
CA SER A 21 26.77 -11.22 3.67
C SER A 21 26.48 -10.24 4.81
N LEU A 22 25.24 -10.22 5.29
CA LEU A 22 24.75 -9.23 6.25
C LEU A 22 25.21 -9.57 7.68
N SER A 23 25.87 -8.63 8.36
CA SER A 23 26.21 -8.77 9.79
C SER A 23 25.05 -8.37 10.70
N GLN A 24 25.16 -8.69 12.00
CA GLN A 24 24.19 -8.21 13.00
C GLN A 24 24.23 -6.69 13.17
N ASP A 25 25.42 -6.08 13.08
CA ASP A 25 25.54 -4.62 13.11
C ASP A 25 24.85 -3.95 11.92
N ASP A 26 24.97 -4.53 10.73
CA ASP A 26 24.28 -4.03 9.54
C ASP A 26 22.76 -4.15 9.68
N LEU A 27 22.25 -5.23 10.30
CA LEU A 27 20.83 -5.40 10.62
C LEU A 27 20.33 -4.36 11.62
N SER A 28 21.12 -4.06 12.65
CA SER A 28 20.80 -3.03 13.65
C SER A 28 20.71 -1.65 13.01
N ILE A 29 21.74 -1.26 12.25
CA ILE A 29 21.79 0.04 11.53
C ILE A 29 20.65 0.14 10.50
N PHE A 30 20.39 -0.94 9.75
CA PHE A 30 19.26 -1.02 8.83
C PHE A 30 17.92 -0.77 9.54
N SER A 31 17.71 -1.43 10.68
CA SER A 31 16.47 -1.36 11.44
C SER A 31 16.24 0.04 12.01
N GLU A 32 17.29 0.68 12.52
CA GLU A 32 17.24 2.07 12.98
C GLU A 32 16.94 3.05 11.83
N TRP A 33 17.68 2.94 10.72
CA TRP A 33 17.47 3.77 9.54
C TRP A 33 16.07 3.59 8.94
N ARG A 34 15.60 2.35 8.82
CA ARG A 34 14.23 2.05 8.37
C ARG A 34 13.20 2.69 9.30
N SER A 35 13.36 2.53 10.60
CA SER A 35 12.46 3.08 11.63
C SER A 35 12.38 4.61 11.60
N SER A 36 13.48 5.29 11.24
CA SER A 36 13.51 6.76 11.13
C SER A 36 12.53 7.32 10.08
N HIS A 37 12.19 6.55 9.03
CA HIS A 37 11.19 6.95 8.04
C HIS A 37 9.79 7.15 8.64
N ALA A 38 9.51 6.58 9.83
CA ALA A 38 8.25 6.81 10.54
C ALA A 38 8.03 8.32 10.80
N ILE A 39 9.10 9.07 11.05
CA ILE A 39 9.06 10.52 11.25
C ILE A 39 8.58 11.20 9.96
N LEU A 40 9.12 10.84 8.80
CA LEU A 40 8.71 11.38 7.50
C LEU A 40 7.23 11.09 7.22
N THR A 41 6.78 9.86 7.47
CA THR A 41 5.37 9.49 7.27
C THR A 41 4.43 10.29 8.15
N ARG A 42 4.84 10.58 9.40
CA ARG A 42 4.07 11.42 10.33
C ARG A 42 3.95 12.85 9.82
N GLU A 43 5.06 13.47 9.42
CA GLU A 43 5.05 14.85 8.93
C GLU A 43 4.20 15.00 7.66
N LEU A 44 4.34 14.08 6.70
CA LEU A 44 3.54 14.10 5.48
C LEU A 44 2.05 13.88 5.79
N ALA A 45 1.70 12.89 6.61
CA ALA A 45 0.31 12.64 7.01
C ALA A 45 -0.32 13.83 7.75
N LYS A 46 0.46 14.52 8.60
CA LYS A 46 0.02 15.75 9.28
C LYS A 46 -0.36 16.82 8.27
N THR A 47 0.47 17.06 7.26
CA THR A 47 0.16 18.00 6.17
C THR A 47 -1.12 17.62 5.44
N LEU A 48 -1.27 16.34 5.06
CA LEU A 48 -2.46 15.85 4.38
C LEU A 48 -3.72 16.06 5.23
N LYS A 49 -3.67 15.71 6.53
CA LYS A 49 -4.78 15.89 7.46
C LYS A 49 -5.18 17.36 7.61
N LEU A 50 -4.21 18.27 7.69
CA LEU A 50 -4.48 19.71 7.75
C LEU A 50 -5.17 20.20 6.47
N LYS A 51 -4.69 19.77 5.30
CA LYS A 51 -5.31 20.12 4.00
C LYS A 51 -6.76 19.64 3.92
N ARG A 52 -7.05 18.40 4.33
CA ARG A 52 -8.41 17.85 4.29
C ARG A 52 -9.34 18.53 5.31
N LYS A 53 -8.83 18.82 6.53
CA LYS A 53 -9.59 19.59 7.53
C LYS A 53 -9.96 21.00 7.04
N LYS A 54 -9.08 21.66 6.28
CA LYS A 54 -9.32 23.02 5.77
C LYS A 54 -10.54 23.10 4.84
N ILE A 55 -10.84 22.01 4.13
CA ILE A 55 -12.01 21.91 3.24
C ILE A 55 -13.18 21.16 3.89
N ASN A 56 -13.10 20.91 5.21
CA ASN A 56 -14.10 20.17 5.99
C ASN A 56 -14.46 18.79 5.40
N ASP A 57 -13.49 18.13 4.75
CA ASP A 57 -13.67 16.79 4.18
C ASP A 57 -13.76 15.76 5.31
N LYS A 58 -14.86 15.01 5.34
CA LYS A 58 -15.14 13.96 6.33
C LYS A 58 -14.96 12.54 5.76
N HIS A 59 -14.61 12.42 4.49
CA HIS A 59 -14.66 11.15 3.73
C HIS A 59 -13.29 10.69 3.24
N PHE A 60 -12.23 10.96 4.00
CA PHE A 60 -10.88 10.49 3.71
C PHE A 60 -10.35 9.53 4.78
N ILE A 61 -9.41 8.69 4.38
CA ILE A 61 -8.65 7.83 5.30
C ILE A 61 -7.18 8.04 5.00
N ILE A 62 -6.40 8.43 6.01
CA ILE A 62 -4.94 8.46 5.94
C ILE A 62 -4.39 7.29 6.75
N SER A 63 -3.48 6.55 6.14
CA SER A 63 -2.75 5.48 6.81
C SER A 63 -1.26 5.60 6.50
N ARG A 64 -0.44 5.13 7.43
CA ARG A 64 1.01 5.12 7.30
C ARG A 64 1.54 3.73 7.62
N ARG A 65 2.58 3.32 6.90
CA ARG A 65 3.34 2.12 7.19
C ARG A 65 4.80 2.28 6.79
N LEU A 66 5.64 1.47 7.42
CA LEU A 66 6.98 1.18 6.91
C LEU A 66 6.93 -0.05 6.02
N LYS A 67 7.80 -0.10 5.03
CA LYS A 67 7.97 -1.30 4.23
C LYS A 67 8.63 -2.39 5.08
N ARG A 68 8.11 -3.60 4.93
CA ARG A 68 8.59 -4.78 5.66
C ARG A 68 9.99 -5.15 5.21
N GLN A 69 10.80 -5.63 6.15
CA GLN A 69 12.17 -6.07 5.86
C GLN A 69 12.24 -7.12 4.75
N PRO A 70 11.44 -8.22 4.78
CA PRO A 70 11.47 -9.22 3.70
C PRO A 70 11.16 -8.63 2.33
N SER A 71 10.25 -7.65 2.26
CA SER A 71 9.89 -6.98 1.01
C SER A 71 10.96 -6.01 0.51
N ILE A 72 11.74 -5.39 1.40
CA ILE A 72 12.90 -4.57 1.03
C ILE A 72 14.00 -5.47 0.46
N PHE A 73 14.29 -6.58 1.13
CA PHE A 73 15.34 -7.51 0.73
C PHE A 73 15.01 -8.14 -0.62
N ALA A 74 13.79 -8.64 -0.79
CA ALA A 74 13.32 -9.20 -2.06
C ALA A 74 13.38 -8.19 -3.21
N LYS A 75 13.10 -6.89 -2.96
CA LYS A 75 13.21 -5.83 -3.99
C LYS A 75 14.66 -5.57 -4.39
N LEU A 76 15.59 -5.58 -3.43
CA LEU A 76 17.02 -5.43 -3.72
C LEU A 76 17.58 -6.60 -4.52
N THR A 77 17.15 -7.82 -4.22
CA THR A 77 17.53 -9.02 -4.97
C THR A 77 16.96 -9.01 -6.39
N ARG A 78 15.67 -8.65 -6.55
CA ARG A 78 15.00 -8.63 -7.86
C ARG A 78 15.55 -7.56 -8.80
N TYR A 79 15.99 -6.42 -8.26
CA TYR A 79 16.53 -5.32 -9.05
C TYR A 79 17.98 -5.05 -8.63
N PRO A 80 18.98 -5.73 -9.22
CA PRO A 80 20.38 -5.62 -8.81
C PRO A 80 20.94 -4.20 -8.84
N GLN A 81 20.38 -3.30 -9.67
CA GLN A 81 20.77 -1.89 -9.75
C GLN A 81 20.13 -1.01 -8.64
N MET A 82 19.13 -1.51 -7.92
CA MET A 82 18.46 -0.79 -6.84
C MET A 82 19.43 -0.53 -5.68
N GLN A 83 19.54 0.72 -5.23
CA GLN A 83 20.33 1.08 -4.05
C GLN A 83 19.41 1.33 -2.87
N LEU A 84 19.74 0.76 -1.70
CA LEU A 84 18.88 0.84 -0.51
C LEU A 84 18.61 2.28 -0.09
N ASN A 85 19.63 3.14 -0.07
CA ASN A 85 19.51 4.56 0.27
C ASN A 85 18.72 5.39 -0.77
N ARG A 86 18.44 4.84 -1.95
CA ARG A 86 17.63 5.45 -3.01
C ARG A 86 16.24 4.82 -3.13
N MET A 87 15.91 3.82 -2.31
CA MET A 87 14.60 3.18 -2.33
C MET A 87 13.54 4.17 -1.85
N GLN A 88 12.59 4.46 -2.72
CA GLN A 88 11.60 5.54 -2.52
C GLN A 88 10.48 5.13 -1.55
N ASP A 89 10.16 3.83 -1.50
CA ASP A 89 8.99 3.27 -0.83
C ASP A 89 9.33 2.60 0.51
N ILE A 90 10.36 3.08 1.23
CA ILE A 90 10.66 2.60 2.60
C ILE A 90 9.62 3.11 3.60
N GLY A 91 9.37 4.42 3.58
CA GLY A 91 8.23 5.04 4.26
C GLY A 91 7.09 5.24 3.26
N GLY A 92 5.88 4.79 3.60
CA GLY A 92 4.71 4.94 2.76
C GLY A 92 3.57 5.62 3.49
N VAL A 93 2.98 6.63 2.85
CA VAL A 93 1.70 7.23 3.25
C VAL A 93 0.68 6.90 2.19
N ARG A 94 -0.52 6.50 2.61
CA ARG A 94 -1.66 6.33 1.71
C ARG A 94 -2.77 7.24 2.16
N ILE A 95 -3.38 7.92 1.19
CA ILE A 95 -4.63 8.62 1.38
C ILE A 95 -5.68 8.04 0.43
N ILE A 96 -6.82 7.65 1.00
CA ILE A 96 -7.98 7.11 0.29
C ILE A 96 -9.05 8.18 0.31
N LEU A 97 -9.49 8.60 -0.87
CA LEU A 97 -10.42 9.70 -1.10
C LEU A 97 -11.69 9.19 -1.78
N LYS A 98 -12.75 9.99 -1.78
CA LYS A 98 -14.07 9.54 -2.24
C LYS A 98 -14.10 9.20 -3.73
N ASN A 99 -13.43 10.00 -4.57
CA ASN A 99 -13.57 9.93 -6.03
C ASN A 99 -12.34 10.51 -6.77
N LYS A 100 -12.32 10.35 -8.10
CA LYS A 100 -11.27 10.86 -9.00
C LYS A 100 -10.99 12.35 -8.82
N LYS A 101 -12.03 13.19 -8.68
CA LYS A 101 -11.87 14.66 -8.58
C LYS A 101 -11.00 15.01 -7.37
N GLU A 102 -11.34 14.49 -6.19
CA GLU A 102 -10.57 14.75 -4.96
C GLU A 102 -9.11 14.26 -5.06
N VAL A 103 -8.88 13.13 -5.74
CA VAL A 103 -7.53 12.59 -5.99
C VAL A 103 -6.68 13.57 -6.78
N TYR A 104 -7.18 14.07 -7.91
CA TYR A 104 -6.45 15.02 -8.75
C TYR A 104 -6.33 16.40 -8.11
N GLU A 105 -7.36 16.89 -7.41
CA GLU A 105 -7.28 18.15 -6.66
C GLU A 105 -6.17 18.12 -5.61
N LEU A 106 -6.12 17.06 -4.78
CA LEU A 106 -5.05 16.92 -3.79
C LEU A 106 -3.68 16.77 -4.45
N SER A 107 -3.58 15.99 -5.53
CA SER A 107 -2.34 15.84 -6.29
C SER A 107 -1.80 17.20 -6.76
N ASN A 108 -2.64 18.00 -7.42
CA ASN A 108 -2.29 19.32 -7.92
C ASN A 108 -1.91 20.30 -6.79
N GLU A 109 -2.66 20.29 -5.69
CA GLU A 109 -2.33 21.08 -4.50
C GLU A 109 -0.92 20.75 -3.94
N LEU A 110 -0.54 19.47 -3.95
CA LEU A 110 0.76 19.02 -3.45
C LEU A 110 1.88 19.33 -4.43
N ILE A 111 1.63 19.27 -5.74
CA ILE A 111 2.56 19.74 -6.77
C ILE A 111 2.84 21.23 -6.57
N ASN A 112 1.82 22.04 -6.33
CA ASN A 112 2.00 23.48 -6.08
C ASN A 112 2.75 23.73 -4.77
N LEU A 113 2.47 22.95 -3.73
CA LEU A 113 3.12 23.11 -2.42
C LEU A 113 4.60 22.70 -2.42
N TYR A 114 4.95 21.59 -3.09
CA TYR A 114 6.27 20.95 -2.97
C TYR A 114 7.09 20.94 -4.26
N GLY A 115 6.52 21.36 -5.40
CA GLY A 115 7.17 21.32 -6.71
C GLY A 115 8.11 22.49 -7.01
N ALA A 116 7.90 23.65 -6.39
CA ALA A 116 8.74 24.85 -6.59
C ALA A 116 9.22 25.50 -5.28
N ASN A 117 8.61 25.16 -4.14
CA ASN A 117 8.93 25.80 -2.87
C ASN A 117 10.19 25.18 -2.23
N LYS A 118 11.35 25.79 -2.49
CA LYS A 118 12.65 25.36 -1.92
C LYS A 118 12.71 25.46 -0.39
N LYS A 119 11.79 26.18 0.27
CA LYS A 119 11.70 26.29 1.74
C LYS A 119 10.78 25.23 2.35
N ALA A 120 10.08 24.45 1.53
CA ALA A 120 9.19 23.42 2.03
C ALA A 120 9.96 22.27 2.69
N MET A 121 9.30 21.58 3.62
CA MET A 121 9.88 20.45 4.36
C MET A 121 10.17 19.22 3.47
N PHE A 122 9.49 19.14 2.33
CA PHE A 122 9.62 18.09 1.34
C PHE A 122 9.86 18.72 -0.03
N GLU A 123 10.66 18.04 -0.84
CA GLU A 123 10.88 18.36 -2.25
C GLU A 123 10.25 17.25 -3.10
N LEU A 124 9.32 17.61 -3.99
CA LEU A 124 8.67 16.66 -4.90
C LEU A 124 9.67 16.19 -5.97
N LYS A 125 9.81 14.88 -6.13
CA LYS A 125 10.56 14.27 -7.22
C LYS A 125 9.63 14.03 -8.41
N LYS A 126 10.12 14.39 -9.59
CA LYS A 126 9.43 14.26 -10.88
C LYS A 126 10.13 13.21 -11.76
N PRO A 127 9.42 12.56 -12.70
CA PRO A 127 7.96 12.64 -12.90
C PRO A 127 7.17 12.04 -11.73
N ILE A 128 5.90 12.42 -11.60
CA ILE A 128 4.95 11.67 -10.76
C ILE A 128 4.43 10.48 -11.56
N ASP A 129 4.17 9.35 -10.90
CA ASP A 129 3.55 8.22 -11.58
C ASP A 129 2.03 8.34 -11.48
N ASP A 130 1.38 8.62 -12.60
CA ASP A 130 -0.08 8.60 -12.70
C ASP A 130 -0.56 7.26 -13.29
N TYR A 131 -0.75 6.27 -12.41
CA TYR A 131 -1.30 4.97 -12.79
C TYR A 131 -2.83 5.00 -12.96
N ILE A 132 -3.51 6.13 -12.74
CA ILE A 132 -4.92 6.27 -13.11
C ILE A 132 -5.00 6.52 -14.62
N LEU A 133 -4.14 7.43 -15.12
CA LEU A 133 -4.03 7.74 -16.54
C LEU A 133 -3.30 6.63 -17.32
N ASN A 134 -2.30 5.98 -16.73
CA ASN A 134 -1.55 4.89 -17.34
C ASN A 134 -1.54 3.66 -16.41
N PRO A 135 -2.65 2.90 -16.33
CA PRO A 135 -2.73 1.71 -15.49
C PRO A 135 -1.61 0.73 -15.78
N LYS A 136 -1.15 -0.02 -14.77
CA LYS A 136 -0.09 -1.01 -15.00
C LYS A 136 -0.57 -2.09 -15.95
N GLU A 137 0.13 -2.27 -17.05
CA GLU A 137 -0.27 -3.20 -18.13
C GLU A 137 -0.49 -4.65 -17.68
N LYS A 138 0.24 -5.11 -16.67
CA LYS A 138 0.22 -6.51 -16.22
C LYS A 138 -0.97 -6.88 -15.35
N ASP A 139 -1.42 -5.97 -14.50
CA ASP A 139 -2.42 -6.27 -13.47
C ASP A 139 -3.58 -5.25 -13.46
N GLY A 140 -3.46 -4.10 -14.14
CA GLY A 140 -4.47 -3.05 -14.11
C GLY A 140 -4.40 -2.15 -12.87
N TYR A 141 -3.31 -2.17 -12.11
CA TYR A 141 -3.16 -1.31 -10.92
C TYR A 141 -3.31 0.19 -11.22
N ARG A 142 -4.06 0.90 -10.36
CA ARG A 142 -4.31 2.35 -10.43
C ARG A 142 -4.06 3.07 -9.10
N SER A 143 -3.43 4.25 -9.17
CA SER A 143 -3.17 5.21 -8.09
C SER A 143 -2.34 6.37 -8.64
N ILE A 144 -2.37 7.54 -8.01
CA ILE A 144 -1.31 8.55 -8.21
C ILE A 144 -0.21 8.33 -7.17
N HIS A 145 1.07 8.26 -7.58
CA HIS A 145 2.21 8.16 -6.69
C HIS A 145 3.06 9.42 -6.74
N HIS A 146 3.26 10.04 -5.58
CA HIS A 146 4.23 11.11 -5.41
C HIS A 146 5.41 10.57 -4.60
N VAL A 147 6.63 10.88 -5.05
CA VAL A 147 7.85 10.63 -4.29
C VAL A 147 8.39 11.96 -3.81
N TYR A 148 8.71 12.05 -2.53
CA TYR A 148 9.35 13.23 -1.96
C TYR A 148 10.70 12.89 -1.37
N SER A 149 11.64 13.83 -1.40
CA SER A 149 12.81 13.79 -0.52
C SER A 149 12.67 14.81 0.61
N TYR A 150 13.09 14.45 1.81
CA TYR A 150 13.09 15.38 2.93
C TYR A 150 14.14 16.49 2.76
N SER A 151 13.69 17.74 2.82
CA SER A 151 14.49 18.96 2.63
C SER A 151 14.42 19.91 3.83
N GLY A 152 13.89 19.46 4.96
CA GLY A 152 13.73 20.29 6.16
C GLY A 152 15.03 20.89 6.69
N SER A 153 14.90 22.03 7.39
CA SER A 153 16.00 22.81 7.97
C SER A 153 16.22 22.57 9.47
N SER A 154 15.40 21.73 10.11
CA SER A 154 15.53 21.44 11.55
C SER A 154 16.81 20.67 11.84
N LYS A 155 17.70 21.23 12.68
CA LYS A 155 18.94 20.56 13.14
C LYS A 155 18.65 19.21 13.80
N GLN A 156 17.56 19.11 14.57
CA GLN A 156 17.17 17.86 15.24
C GLN A 156 16.76 16.75 14.26
N LYS A 157 16.41 17.08 13.01
CA LYS A 157 15.98 16.13 11.97
C LYS A 157 16.94 16.09 10.78
N GLU A 158 18.16 16.60 10.95
CA GLU A 158 19.15 16.68 9.86
C GLU A 158 19.50 15.31 9.29
N PHE A 159 19.53 14.27 10.13
CA PHE A 159 19.76 12.88 9.73
C PHE A 159 18.73 12.34 8.72
N LEU A 160 17.56 12.97 8.60
CA LEU A 160 16.54 12.61 7.62
C LEU A 160 16.80 13.21 6.23
N ARG A 161 17.79 14.12 6.08
CA ARG A 161 17.95 14.93 4.86
C ARG A 161 18.25 14.09 3.62
N GLY A 162 17.38 14.24 2.63
CA GLY A 162 17.43 13.51 1.36
C GLY A 162 16.95 12.07 1.45
N MET A 163 16.40 11.62 2.59
CA MET A 163 15.64 10.37 2.64
C MET A 163 14.32 10.52 1.89
N PHE A 164 13.87 9.43 1.28
CA PHE A 164 12.69 9.42 0.43
C PHE A 164 11.44 8.93 1.17
N ILE A 165 10.29 9.39 0.68
CA ILE A 165 8.98 8.92 1.12
C ILE A 165 8.01 8.88 -0.06
N GLU A 166 7.22 7.81 -0.13
CA GLU A 166 6.18 7.64 -1.15
C GLU A 166 4.80 7.99 -0.57
N LEU A 167 4.02 8.75 -1.34
CA LEU A 167 2.61 9.00 -1.11
C LEU A 167 1.78 8.34 -2.21
N GLN A 168 0.84 7.48 -1.82
CA GLN A 168 -0.16 6.90 -2.70
C GLN A 168 -1.50 7.61 -2.49
N ILE A 169 -2.03 8.23 -3.54
CA ILE A 169 -3.34 8.89 -3.55
C ILE A 169 -4.30 8.03 -4.38
N ARG A 170 -5.38 7.55 -3.77
CA ARG A 170 -6.32 6.61 -4.38
C ARG A 170 -7.77 6.99 -4.12
N THR A 171 -8.65 6.55 -5.00
CA THR A 171 -10.09 6.47 -4.70
C THR A 171 -10.39 5.27 -3.80
N GLN A 172 -11.59 5.24 -3.22
CA GLN A 172 -12.08 4.09 -2.46
C GLN A 172 -12.13 2.81 -3.32
N ILE A 173 -12.56 2.93 -4.58
CA ILE A 173 -12.68 1.78 -5.50
C ILE A 173 -11.30 1.22 -5.88
N GLN A 174 -10.33 2.11 -6.20
CA GLN A 174 -8.95 1.71 -6.47
C GLN A 174 -8.31 1.00 -5.27
N HIS A 175 -8.62 1.46 -4.05
CA HIS A 175 -8.15 0.82 -2.82
C HIS A 175 -8.76 -0.57 -2.65
N ILE A 176 -10.07 -0.73 -2.84
CA ILE A 176 -10.78 -2.03 -2.77
C ILE A 176 -10.15 -3.05 -3.72
N TRP A 177 -9.90 -2.66 -4.98
CA TRP A 177 -9.26 -3.54 -5.97
C TRP A 177 -7.87 -3.96 -5.50
N ALA A 178 -7.02 -3.00 -5.14
CA ALA A 178 -5.63 -3.26 -4.79
C ALA A 178 -5.49 -4.15 -3.55
N THR A 179 -6.36 -3.99 -2.55
CA THR A 179 -6.33 -4.84 -1.37
C THR A 179 -6.90 -6.22 -1.61
N THR A 180 -7.87 -6.37 -2.52
CA THR A 180 -8.41 -7.68 -2.88
C THR A 180 -7.39 -8.52 -3.64
N LEU A 181 -6.63 -7.89 -4.55
CA LEU A 181 -5.49 -8.56 -5.20
C LEU A 181 -4.44 -8.99 -4.16
N GLU A 182 -4.14 -8.15 -3.16
CA GLU A 182 -3.24 -8.54 -2.06
C GLU A 182 -3.78 -9.74 -1.25
N ILE A 183 -5.09 -9.80 -0.98
CA ILE A 183 -5.72 -10.96 -0.30
C ILE A 183 -5.53 -12.23 -1.11
N PHE A 184 -5.87 -12.18 -2.40
CA PHE A 184 -5.77 -13.32 -3.31
C PHE A 184 -4.33 -13.79 -3.43
N ASP A 185 -3.37 -12.86 -3.57
CA ASP A 185 -1.96 -13.18 -3.71
C ASP A 185 -1.41 -13.96 -2.54
N ILE A 186 -1.73 -13.51 -1.32
CA ILE A 186 -1.19 -14.14 -0.13
C ILE A 186 -1.83 -15.52 0.08
N LYS A 187 -3.14 -15.66 -0.18
CA LYS A 187 -3.85 -16.94 -0.03
C LYS A 187 -3.42 -17.99 -1.04
N ASN A 188 -3.15 -17.59 -2.28
CA ASN A 188 -2.71 -18.51 -3.33
C ASN A 188 -1.19 -18.66 -3.44
N LYS A 189 -0.42 -18.02 -2.54
CA LYS A 189 1.05 -17.91 -2.64
C LYS A 189 1.49 -17.46 -4.04
N SER A 190 0.69 -16.59 -4.67
CA SER A 190 0.97 -16.10 -6.01
C SER A 190 1.77 -14.80 -5.99
N ASN A 191 2.24 -14.40 -7.17
CA ASN A 191 3.11 -13.26 -7.38
C ASN A 191 2.44 -12.20 -8.27
N LEU A 192 1.10 -12.09 -8.28
CA LEU A 192 0.36 -11.23 -9.21
C LEU A 192 0.69 -9.75 -9.01
N LYS A 193 0.83 -9.29 -7.76
CA LYS A 193 1.16 -7.91 -7.36
C LYS A 193 2.49 -7.41 -7.91
N ILE A 194 3.40 -8.33 -8.19
CA ILE A 194 4.71 -8.02 -8.75
C ILE A 194 4.75 -8.29 -10.26
N GLY A 195 3.60 -8.56 -10.87
CA GLY A 195 3.44 -8.87 -12.28
C GLY A 195 3.89 -10.28 -12.69
N GLY A 196 3.94 -11.22 -11.74
CA GLY A 196 4.18 -12.65 -11.97
C GLY A 196 2.92 -13.48 -11.70
N GLY A 197 3.05 -14.77 -11.40
CA GLY A 197 1.91 -15.67 -11.11
C GLY A 197 1.24 -16.26 -12.36
N ASN A 198 0.06 -16.87 -12.18
CA ASN A 198 -0.76 -17.41 -13.27
C ASN A 198 -1.29 -16.26 -14.15
N GLU A 199 -1.19 -16.40 -15.48
CA GLU A 199 -1.60 -15.40 -16.46
C GLU A 199 -3.09 -15.11 -16.44
N GLU A 200 -3.92 -16.14 -16.34
CA GLU A 200 -5.37 -16.04 -16.31
C GLU A 200 -5.87 -15.41 -15.01
N HIS A 201 -5.19 -15.65 -13.88
CA HIS A 201 -5.46 -14.90 -12.65
C HIS A 201 -5.13 -13.40 -12.81
N ARG A 202 -4.02 -13.05 -13.48
CA ARG A 202 -3.70 -11.64 -13.77
C ARG A 202 -4.74 -11.01 -14.66
N GLU A 203 -5.17 -11.74 -15.69
CA GLU A 203 -6.21 -11.30 -16.61
C GLU A 203 -7.52 -11.03 -15.86
N PHE A 204 -7.96 -11.95 -15.00
CA PHE A 204 -9.15 -11.78 -14.15
C PHE A 204 -9.08 -10.45 -13.37
N PHE A 205 -7.97 -10.19 -12.68
CA PHE A 205 -7.82 -8.95 -11.91
C PHE A 205 -7.69 -7.71 -12.79
N LYS A 206 -7.09 -7.82 -13.97
CA LYS A 206 -7.01 -6.73 -14.96
C LYS A 206 -8.40 -6.35 -15.47
N LEU A 207 -9.23 -7.33 -15.83
CA LEU A 207 -10.62 -7.13 -16.24
C LEU A 207 -11.45 -6.52 -15.10
N CYS A 208 -11.29 -7.02 -13.87
CA CYS A 208 -11.92 -6.41 -12.70
C CYS A 208 -11.50 -4.94 -12.51
N SER A 209 -10.23 -4.59 -12.74
CA SER A 209 -9.78 -3.19 -12.65
C SER A 209 -10.44 -2.30 -13.70
N LEU A 210 -10.59 -2.81 -14.92
CA LEU A 210 -11.27 -2.12 -16.03
C LEU A 210 -12.74 -1.86 -15.70
N ILE A 211 -13.47 -2.88 -15.24
CA ILE A 211 -14.88 -2.74 -14.82
C ILE A 211 -15.02 -1.69 -13.71
N LEU A 212 -14.17 -1.79 -12.68
CA LEU A 212 -14.18 -0.85 -11.57
C LEU A 212 -13.80 0.57 -11.99
N SER A 213 -12.99 0.76 -13.05
CA SER A 213 -12.64 2.10 -13.54
C SER A 213 -13.82 2.81 -14.19
N PHE A 214 -14.77 2.08 -14.79
CA PHE A 214 -16.02 2.68 -15.29
C PHE A 214 -16.86 3.21 -14.13
N ILE A 215 -17.00 2.42 -13.07
CA ILE A 215 -17.75 2.80 -11.86
C ILE A 215 -17.06 3.99 -11.15
N ASP A 216 -15.73 3.98 -11.09
CA ASP A 216 -14.92 5.05 -10.49
C ASP A 216 -14.75 6.28 -11.39
N LYS A 217 -15.29 6.24 -12.63
CA LYS A 217 -15.15 7.28 -13.67
C LYS A 217 -13.68 7.60 -13.99
N THR A 218 -12.82 6.58 -13.95
CA THR A 218 -11.37 6.65 -14.18
C THR A 218 -10.89 5.89 -15.42
N THR A 219 -11.79 5.27 -16.19
CA THR A 219 -11.45 4.63 -17.46
C THR A 219 -10.78 5.62 -18.43
N THR A 220 -9.71 5.17 -19.08
CA THR A 220 -8.97 5.95 -20.08
C THR A 220 -9.64 5.88 -21.46
N GLU A 221 -9.35 6.80 -22.38
CA GLU A 221 -9.93 6.77 -23.74
C GLU A 221 -9.54 5.48 -24.49
N LYS A 222 -8.27 5.08 -24.41
CA LYS A 222 -7.79 3.80 -24.98
C LYS A 222 -8.56 2.60 -24.43
N GLU A 223 -8.87 2.60 -23.15
CA GLU A 223 -9.65 1.52 -22.54
C GLU A 223 -11.10 1.51 -23.03
N LYS A 224 -11.73 2.68 -23.24
CA LYS A 224 -13.07 2.77 -23.80
C LYS A 224 -13.14 2.29 -25.25
N GLU A 225 -12.18 2.68 -26.08
CA GLU A 225 -12.12 2.28 -27.50
C GLU A 225 -12.03 0.76 -27.68
N ASN A 226 -11.31 0.08 -26.79
CA ASN A 226 -11.11 -1.37 -26.83
C ASN A 226 -12.13 -2.14 -25.97
N PHE A 227 -13.12 -1.46 -25.38
CA PHE A 227 -14.06 -2.09 -24.47
C PHE A 227 -15.28 -2.64 -25.21
N VAL A 228 -15.41 -3.97 -25.22
CA VAL A 228 -16.63 -4.65 -25.66
C VAL A 228 -17.28 -5.31 -24.44
N LEU A 229 -18.42 -4.79 -24.02
CA LEU A 229 -19.09 -5.14 -22.77
C LEU A 229 -19.34 -6.65 -22.62
N GLU A 230 -19.93 -7.27 -23.65
CA GLU A 230 -20.28 -8.70 -23.64
C GLU A 230 -19.06 -9.62 -23.71
N GLU A 231 -17.97 -9.21 -24.37
CA GLU A 231 -16.72 -9.96 -24.41
C GLU A 231 -16.04 -9.95 -23.03
N VAL A 232 -15.95 -8.77 -22.40
CA VAL A 232 -15.40 -8.62 -21.04
C VAL A 232 -16.23 -9.39 -20.03
N HIS A 233 -17.57 -9.35 -20.15
CA HIS A 233 -18.47 -10.13 -19.31
C HIS A 233 -18.24 -11.63 -19.46
N SER A 234 -18.27 -12.14 -20.69
CA SER A 234 -18.09 -13.56 -20.98
C SER A 234 -16.73 -14.07 -20.50
N ARG A 235 -15.66 -13.31 -20.77
CA ARG A 235 -14.30 -13.69 -20.35
C ARG A 235 -14.14 -13.68 -18.84
N LEU A 236 -14.69 -12.68 -18.16
CA LEU A 236 -14.62 -12.63 -16.69
C LEU A 236 -15.40 -13.77 -16.05
N LEU A 237 -16.57 -14.10 -16.59
CA LEU A 237 -17.40 -15.22 -16.12
C LEU A 237 -16.68 -16.55 -16.32
N GLU A 238 -16.08 -16.77 -17.49
CA GLU A 238 -15.26 -17.96 -17.78
C GLU A 238 -14.12 -18.12 -16.77
N LEU A 239 -13.34 -17.06 -16.56
CA LEU A 239 -12.21 -17.06 -15.62
C LEU A 239 -12.67 -17.30 -14.17
N ASN A 240 -13.79 -16.69 -13.76
CA ASN A 240 -14.34 -16.93 -12.43
C ASN A 240 -14.78 -18.38 -12.27
N ASN A 241 -15.49 -18.97 -13.24
CA ASN A 241 -15.99 -20.34 -13.17
C ASN A 241 -14.86 -21.38 -13.20
N LYS A 242 -13.80 -21.10 -13.96
CA LYS A 242 -12.62 -21.97 -14.05
C LYS A 242 -11.84 -22.03 -12.74
N TYR A 243 -11.73 -20.90 -12.04
CA TYR A 243 -10.83 -20.75 -10.89
C TYR A 243 -11.54 -20.55 -9.55
N ASN A 244 -12.86 -20.40 -9.55
CA ASN A 244 -13.70 -20.11 -8.39
C ASN A 244 -13.17 -18.92 -7.56
N ILE A 245 -12.70 -17.86 -8.22
CA ILE A 245 -11.97 -16.76 -7.55
C ILE A 245 -12.88 -16.01 -6.57
N LEU A 246 -14.10 -15.67 -6.99
CA LEU A 246 -15.04 -14.95 -6.12
C LEU A 246 -15.52 -15.80 -4.94
N ASP A 247 -15.72 -17.11 -5.15
CA ASP A 247 -16.08 -18.04 -4.08
C ASP A 247 -14.94 -18.26 -3.10
N LEU A 248 -13.71 -18.37 -3.60
CA LEU A 248 -12.51 -18.42 -2.75
C LEU A 248 -12.43 -17.17 -1.86
N LEU A 249 -12.64 -15.99 -2.44
CA LEU A 249 -12.60 -14.71 -1.72
C LEU A 249 -13.77 -14.57 -0.72
N SER A 250 -14.98 -15.05 -1.07
CA SER A 250 -16.17 -14.97 -0.23
C SER A 250 -16.10 -15.92 0.98
N GLY A 251 -15.44 -17.07 0.81
CA GLY A 251 -15.20 -18.05 1.87
C GLY A 251 -14.18 -17.61 2.91
N LEU A 252 -13.44 -16.53 2.67
CA LEU A 252 -12.47 -16.03 3.63
C LEU A 252 -13.16 -15.42 4.84
N ARG A 253 -12.93 -16.05 6.00
CA ARG A 253 -13.31 -15.51 7.31
C ARG A 253 -12.06 -15.36 8.15
N VAL A 254 -11.88 -14.20 8.75
CA VAL A 254 -10.80 -13.95 9.70
C VAL A 254 -11.32 -14.07 11.12
N SER A 255 -10.66 -14.87 11.96
CA SER A 255 -10.87 -14.82 13.40
C SER A 255 -9.94 -13.75 13.98
N ILE A 256 -10.51 -12.80 14.71
CA ILE A 256 -9.76 -11.68 15.28
C ILE A 256 -9.50 -11.95 16.77
N ASN A 257 -8.23 -12.03 17.13
CA ASN A 257 -7.77 -12.06 18.50
C ASN A 257 -7.16 -10.70 18.85
N THR A 258 -7.77 -10.01 19.80
CA THR A 258 -7.25 -8.74 20.33
C THR A 258 -6.41 -9.02 21.57
N ILE A 259 -5.14 -8.66 21.54
CA ILE A 259 -4.28 -8.63 22.72
C ILE A 259 -4.36 -7.21 23.27
N ASP A 260 -5.42 -6.98 24.04
CA ASP A 260 -5.73 -5.65 24.56
C ASP A 260 -4.82 -5.31 25.75
N LYS A 261 -4.14 -4.17 25.63
CA LYS A 261 -3.49 -3.49 26.74
C LYS A 261 -4.02 -2.06 26.69
N LYS A 262 -4.85 -1.70 27.68
CA LYS A 262 -5.54 -0.40 27.80
C LYS A 262 -4.64 0.74 27.34
N ASN A 263 -4.98 1.46 26.25
CA ASN A 263 -4.63 2.86 25.99
C ASN A 263 -5.17 3.40 24.64
N LYS A 264 -5.36 4.73 24.55
CA LYS A 264 -5.65 5.48 23.31
C LYS A 264 -4.38 5.56 22.45
N ASN A 265 -4.14 4.56 21.59
CA ASN A 265 -2.92 4.52 20.79
C ASN A 265 -3.20 4.70 19.29
N ASP A 266 -2.33 5.49 18.65
CA ASP A 266 -2.31 5.72 17.20
C ASP A 266 -1.63 4.57 16.42
N PHE A 267 -1.09 3.55 17.11
CA PHE A 267 -0.28 2.47 16.55
C PHE A 267 -0.91 1.11 16.79
N PHE A 268 -0.82 0.24 15.77
CA PHE A 268 -1.38 -1.11 15.79
C PHE A 268 -0.39 -2.06 15.12
N ILE A 269 -0.18 -3.24 15.71
CA ILE A 269 0.56 -4.32 15.07
C ILE A 269 -0.45 -5.39 14.65
N LEU A 270 -0.53 -5.63 13.34
CA LEU A 270 -1.40 -6.62 12.74
C LEU A 270 -0.54 -7.83 12.35
N GLU A 271 -0.80 -8.99 12.96
CA GLU A 271 -0.16 -10.26 12.61
C GLU A 271 -1.22 -11.21 12.07
N LEU A 272 -1.21 -11.47 10.76
CA LEU A 272 -2.15 -12.38 10.11
C LEU A 272 -1.46 -13.72 9.82
N ASN A 273 -2.01 -14.81 10.35
CA ASN A 273 -1.69 -16.17 9.94
C ASN A 273 -2.61 -16.58 8.78
N TYR A 274 -2.03 -16.80 7.60
CA TYR A 274 -2.80 -17.12 6.40
C TYR A 274 -3.20 -18.58 6.31
N SER A 275 -2.51 -19.48 7.02
CA SER A 275 -2.89 -20.90 7.09
C SER A 275 -4.13 -21.10 7.96
N THR A 276 -4.26 -20.35 9.04
CA THR A 276 -5.41 -20.46 9.97
C THR A 276 -6.43 -19.34 9.85
N SER A 277 -6.19 -18.35 8.98
CA SER A 277 -7.00 -17.14 8.86
C SER A 277 -7.22 -16.44 10.21
N LYS A 278 -6.18 -16.40 11.04
CA LYS A 278 -6.22 -15.78 12.37
C LYS A 278 -5.45 -14.48 12.37
N LEU A 279 -6.14 -13.38 12.67
CA LEU A 279 -5.54 -12.06 12.87
C LEU A 279 -5.33 -11.82 14.37
N THR A 280 -4.09 -11.58 14.76
CA THR A 280 -3.76 -11.08 16.09
C THR A 280 -3.48 -9.58 15.99
N VAL A 281 -4.18 -8.79 16.82
CA VAL A 281 -3.96 -7.35 16.92
C VAL A 281 -3.35 -7.01 18.26
N THR A 282 -2.17 -6.39 18.24
CA THR A 282 -1.48 -5.89 19.43
C THR A 282 -1.54 -4.37 19.48
N PHE A 283 -1.81 -3.82 20.65
CA PHE A 283 -1.88 -2.38 20.94
C PHE A 283 -0.64 -1.96 21.76
N PRO A 284 0.40 -1.43 21.13
CA PRO A 284 1.63 -1.03 21.84
C PRO A 284 1.41 0.25 22.64
N ASN A 285 2.11 0.43 23.76
CA ASN A 285 1.94 1.58 24.66
C ASN A 285 2.58 2.88 24.18
N SER A 286 3.60 2.79 23.33
CA SER A 286 4.32 3.93 22.76
C SER A 286 4.81 3.61 21.36
N GLU A 287 5.35 4.62 20.67
CA GLU A 287 5.99 4.41 19.36
C GLU A 287 7.24 3.52 19.48
N GLU A 288 8.01 3.69 20.55
CA GLU A 288 9.20 2.88 20.85
C GLU A 288 8.82 1.43 21.13
N ASP A 289 7.79 1.19 21.95
CA ASP A 289 7.24 -0.14 22.23
C ASP A 289 6.74 -0.80 20.94
N ALA A 290 6.02 -0.04 20.10
CA ALA A 290 5.53 -0.51 18.82
C ALA A 290 6.67 -0.97 17.89
N LYS A 291 7.75 -0.19 17.81
CA LYS A 291 8.94 -0.53 17.00
C LYS A 291 9.63 -1.79 17.53
N TYR A 292 9.79 -1.90 18.85
CA TYR A 292 10.44 -3.04 19.49
C TYR A 292 9.66 -4.34 19.27
N ILE A 293 8.36 -4.35 19.61
CA ILE A 293 7.50 -5.53 19.42
C ILE A 293 7.48 -5.93 17.94
N TYR A 294 7.27 -4.97 17.03
CA TYR A 294 7.21 -5.27 15.60
C TYR A 294 8.51 -5.86 15.07
N ALA A 295 9.67 -5.32 15.45
CA ALA A 295 10.97 -5.85 15.04
C ALA A 295 11.17 -7.30 15.52
N GLY A 296 10.85 -7.58 16.79
CA GLY A 296 10.90 -8.93 17.35
C GLY A 296 10.01 -9.91 16.59
N ARG A 297 8.73 -9.55 16.37
CA ARG A 297 7.78 -10.41 15.62
C ARG A 297 8.22 -10.62 14.17
N GLU A 298 8.75 -9.59 13.49
CA GLU A 298 9.25 -9.71 12.12
C GLU A 298 10.46 -10.67 12.04
N GLN A 299 11.31 -10.68 13.07
CA GLN A 299 12.43 -11.61 13.19
C GLN A 299 11.97 -13.04 13.51
N ASP A 300 11.08 -13.22 14.48
CA ASP A 300 10.54 -14.54 14.88
C ASP A 300 9.89 -15.25 13.68
N ILE A 301 8.99 -14.55 12.97
CA ILE A 301 8.28 -15.10 11.81
C ILE A 301 9.27 -15.55 10.73
N LYS A 302 10.35 -14.78 10.52
CA LYS A 302 11.38 -15.11 9.53
C LYS A 302 12.20 -16.32 9.94
N ILE A 303 12.68 -16.37 11.19
CA ILE A 303 13.52 -17.47 11.70
C ILE A 303 12.74 -18.79 11.68
N ASN A 304 11.48 -18.75 12.09
CA ASN A 304 10.63 -19.94 12.18
C ASN A 304 9.94 -20.29 10.85
N ASN A 305 10.14 -19.50 9.79
CA ASN A 305 9.46 -19.63 8.50
C ASN A 305 7.93 -19.76 8.66
N GLU A 306 7.35 -18.96 9.56
CA GLU A 306 5.92 -19.03 9.88
C GLU A 306 5.10 -18.50 8.69
N PRO A 307 3.91 -19.09 8.41
CA PRO A 307 3.01 -18.62 7.35
C PRO A 307 2.21 -17.38 7.79
N LYS A 308 2.94 -16.38 8.32
CA LYS A 308 2.39 -15.16 8.90
C LYS A 308 2.99 -13.94 8.23
N GLU A 309 2.21 -12.87 8.21
CA GLU A 309 2.72 -11.54 7.92
C GLU A 309 2.41 -10.61 9.07
N VAL A 310 3.39 -9.81 9.45
CA VAL A 310 3.25 -8.78 10.47
C VAL A 310 3.48 -7.40 9.86
N VAL A 311 2.70 -6.42 10.31
CA VAL A 311 2.89 -5.00 9.95
C VAL A 311 2.61 -4.10 11.13
N LEU A 312 3.46 -3.08 11.28
CA LEU A 312 3.19 -1.93 12.13
C LEU A 312 2.50 -0.84 11.31
N VAL A 313 1.29 -0.46 11.72
CA VAL A 313 0.48 0.57 11.08
C VAL A 313 0.07 1.64 12.08
N SER A 314 -0.34 2.80 11.54
CA SER A 314 -0.92 3.86 12.35
C SER A 314 -2.11 4.51 11.67
N GLY A 315 -3.08 4.95 12.49
CA GLY A 315 -4.36 5.49 12.08
C GLY A 315 -5.15 6.01 13.29
N GLU A 316 -6.28 6.66 13.04
CA GLU A 316 -7.02 7.38 14.10
C GLU A 316 -7.74 6.46 15.10
N ASN A 317 -8.13 5.27 14.66
CA ASN A 317 -8.81 4.24 15.46
C ASN A 317 -8.83 2.90 14.69
N MET A 318 -9.24 1.82 15.36
CA MET A 318 -9.32 0.49 14.75
C MET A 318 -10.19 0.46 13.49
N LYS A 319 -11.34 1.14 13.48
CA LYS A 319 -12.23 1.17 12.30
C LYS A 319 -11.54 1.81 11.09
N ALA A 320 -10.69 2.81 11.29
CA ALA A 320 -9.89 3.40 10.23
C ALA A 320 -8.79 2.44 9.73
N ILE A 321 -8.19 1.66 10.63
CA ILE A 321 -7.21 0.63 10.28
C ILE A 321 -7.85 -0.50 9.47
N GLU A 322 -8.99 -1.02 9.90
CA GLU A 322 -9.78 -2.03 9.16
C GLU A 322 -10.05 -1.59 7.73
N LYS A 323 -10.48 -0.34 7.53
CA LYS A 323 -10.74 0.21 6.20
C LYS A 323 -9.46 0.46 5.38
N ALA A 324 -8.35 0.83 6.03
CA ALA A 324 -7.08 1.11 5.35
C ALA A 324 -6.28 -0.15 4.98
N TYR A 325 -6.49 -1.25 5.72
CA TYR A 325 -5.75 -2.51 5.60
C TYR A 325 -6.66 -3.75 5.56
N PRO A 326 -7.74 -3.76 4.75
CA PRO A 326 -8.70 -4.88 4.71
C PRO A 326 -8.03 -6.20 4.32
N ASN A 327 -6.85 -6.16 3.69
CA ASN A 327 -6.06 -7.35 3.38
C ASN A 327 -5.58 -8.13 4.63
N TYR A 328 -5.40 -7.48 5.78
CA TYR A 328 -5.11 -8.16 7.06
C TYR A 328 -6.38 -8.71 7.73
N PHE A 329 -7.55 -8.22 7.32
CA PHE A 329 -8.85 -8.69 7.77
C PHE A 329 -9.49 -9.68 6.79
N LEU A 330 -8.79 -10.01 5.69
CA LEU A 330 -9.28 -10.83 4.59
C LEU A 330 -10.65 -10.37 4.06
N ASP A 331 -10.92 -9.05 4.08
CA ASP A 331 -12.21 -8.50 3.68
C ASP A 331 -12.18 -8.08 2.19
N ALA A 332 -12.83 -8.89 1.36
CA ALA A 332 -13.04 -8.64 -0.06
C ALA A 332 -14.52 -8.32 -0.40
N LYS A 333 -15.39 -8.11 0.59
CA LYS A 333 -16.86 -8.07 0.39
C LYS A 333 -17.29 -7.03 -0.64
N LYS A 334 -16.78 -5.81 -0.54
CA LYS A 334 -17.13 -4.73 -1.49
C LYS A 334 -16.69 -5.03 -2.91
N PHE A 335 -15.50 -5.64 -3.07
CA PHE A 335 -15.03 -6.07 -4.38
C PHE A 335 -15.99 -7.10 -4.98
N ILE A 336 -16.32 -8.14 -4.20
CA ILE A 336 -17.22 -9.21 -4.62
C ILE A 336 -18.58 -8.64 -5.04
N ILE A 337 -19.14 -7.69 -4.28
CA ILE A 337 -20.41 -7.03 -4.64
C ILE A 337 -20.31 -6.34 -6.00
N TYR A 338 -19.27 -5.54 -6.25
CA TYR A 338 -19.13 -4.85 -7.53
C TYR A 338 -19.02 -5.83 -8.70
N ILE A 339 -18.23 -6.90 -8.54
CA ILE A 339 -18.01 -7.87 -9.61
C ILE A 339 -19.23 -8.77 -9.82
N ASN A 340 -19.90 -9.21 -8.75
CA ASN A 340 -21.15 -9.98 -8.86
C ASN A 340 -22.26 -9.18 -9.53
N ASN A 341 -22.43 -7.90 -9.17
CA ASN A 341 -23.39 -7.05 -9.86
C ASN A 341 -23.09 -7.02 -11.35
N PHE A 342 -21.83 -6.80 -11.76
CA PHE A 342 -21.44 -6.83 -13.16
C PHE A 342 -21.74 -8.19 -13.83
N LEU A 343 -21.39 -9.31 -13.20
CA LEU A 343 -21.62 -10.66 -13.73
C LEU A 343 -23.11 -11.02 -13.83
N ASN A 344 -23.94 -10.53 -12.92
CA ASN A 344 -25.39 -10.72 -12.94
C ASN A 344 -26.12 -9.77 -13.92
N LYS A 345 -25.37 -8.95 -14.67
CA LYS A 345 -25.90 -7.87 -15.50
C LYS A 345 -26.71 -6.83 -14.72
N GLU A 346 -26.30 -6.59 -13.48
CA GLU A 346 -26.87 -5.63 -12.55
C GLU A 346 -25.94 -4.42 -12.33
N GLY A 347 -26.51 -3.27 -12.00
CA GLY A 347 -25.76 -2.07 -11.58
C GLY A 347 -25.44 -1.07 -12.67
N ASP A 348 -24.86 0.06 -12.24
CA ASP A 348 -24.79 1.29 -13.05
C ASP A 348 -23.98 1.13 -14.34
N ILE A 349 -23.00 0.22 -14.39
CA ILE A 349 -22.17 0.03 -15.59
C ILE A 349 -22.98 -0.46 -16.80
N TRP A 350 -23.99 -1.30 -16.60
CA TRP A 350 -24.89 -1.77 -17.66
C TRP A 350 -25.88 -0.69 -18.12
N ARG A 351 -26.06 0.37 -17.34
CA ARG A 351 -26.84 1.55 -17.73
C ARG A 351 -25.97 2.59 -18.43
N ILE A 352 -24.80 2.86 -17.87
CA ILE A 352 -23.83 3.88 -18.34
C ILE A 352 -23.29 3.57 -19.74
N ILE A 353 -23.21 2.31 -20.14
CA ILE A 353 -22.60 1.90 -21.41
C ILE A 353 -23.63 1.74 -22.55
N ASN A 354 -24.92 1.67 -22.19
CA ASN A 354 -26.03 1.61 -23.15
C ASN A 354 -26.70 2.97 -23.39
N GLU A 355 -26.28 4.02 -22.68
CA GLU A 355 -26.59 5.44 -22.91
C GLU A 355 -25.42 6.10 -23.66
#